data_AF-A0A938J1A1-F1
#
_entry.id   AF-A0A938J1A1-F1
#
_cell.length_a   1.000
_cell.length_b   1.000
_cell.length_c   1.000
_cell.angle_alpha   90.00
_cell.angle_beta   90.00
_cell.angle_gamma   90.00
#
_symmetry.space_group_name_H-M   'P 1'
#
loop_
_entity.id
_entity.type
_entity.pdbx_description
1 polymer ?
#
loop_
_entity_poly.entity_id
_entity_poly.type
_entity_poly.pdbx_seq_one_letter_code
_entity_poly.pdbx_strand_id
1 'polypeptide(L)'
;MTEAPAAYSPDELRQRYADEANKRRRTDGVRQYIELKNTELDRDPFVDPGFTRDAVVEETDVVIVGAGWAGMTTAASLTDEGVTSYRIIDKAGDFGGTWYWNRYPGCMCDVESYCYLPLLERTGYMPTRKYAHAQEIFEYAQLLGRTFDMYPHALFQTEVKEMVWQEDTQRWL
;
A
#
# COMPACT_ATOMS: atom_id res chain seq x y z
N MET A 1 28.14 -16.86 37.79
CA MET A 1 27.12 -17.25 36.78
C MET A 1 25.77 -16.98 37.41
N THR A 2 25.01 -16.01 36.92
CA THR A 2 23.62 -15.78 37.34
C THR A 2 22.75 -16.91 36.80
N GLU A 3 22.06 -17.63 37.68
CA GLU A 3 21.08 -18.65 37.30
C GLU A 3 20.03 -18.04 36.35
N ALA A 4 19.73 -18.74 35.26
CA ALA A 4 18.61 -18.37 34.42
C ALA A 4 17.32 -18.47 35.25
N PRO A 5 16.41 -17.49 35.18
CA PRO A 5 15.16 -17.55 35.93
C PRO A 5 14.40 -18.83 35.56
N ALA A 6 13.73 -19.42 36.55
CA ALA A 6 12.90 -20.60 36.35
C ALA A 6 11.90 -20.37 35.20
N ALA A 7 11.80 -21.33 34.29
CA ALA A 7 10.87 -21.25 33.17
C ALA A 7 9.42 -21.27 33.69
N TYR A 8 8.62 -20.29 33.28
CA TYR A 8 7.18 -20.26 33.58
C TYR A 8 6.49 -21.53 33.03
N SER A 9 5.53 -22.06 33.78
CA SER A 9 4.60 -23.07 33.27
C SER A 9 3.69 -22.48 32.18
N PRO A 10 3.14 -23.31 31.27
CA PRO A 10 2.18 -22.85 30.27
C PRO A 10 0.97 -22.10 30.87
N ASP A 11 0.51 -22.49 32.06
CA ASP A 11 -0.64 -21.86 32.71
C ASP A 11 -0.28 -20.48 33.29
N GLU A 12 0.91 -20.34 33.89
CA GLU A 12 1.41 -19.04 34.34
C GLU A 12 1.59 -18.07 33.17
N LEU A 13 2.05 -18.55 32.01
CA LEU A 13 2.16 -17.74 30.79
C LEU A 13 0.78 -17.29 30.29
N ARG A 14 -0.20 -18.20 30.24
CA ARG A 14 -1.58 -17.86 29.84
C ARG A 14 -2.20 -16.84 30.78
N GLN A 15 -2.00 -17.00 32.09
CA GLN A 15 -2.50 -16.05 33.07
C GLN A 15 -1.88 -14.67 32.87
N ARG A 16 -0.54 -14.60 32.69
CA ARG A 16 0.15 -13.35 32.41
C ARG A 16 -0.37 -12.67 31.12
N TYR A 17 -0.64 -13.44 30.07
CA TYR A 17 -1.24 -12.90 28.84
C TYR A 17 -2.64 -12.35 29.08
N ALA A 18 -3.47 -13.06 29.85
CA ALA A 18 -4.80 -12.58 30.21
C ALA A 18 -4.73 -11.27 31.01
N ASP A 19 -3.85 -11.19 32.00
CA ASP A 19 -3.66 -10.00 32.84
C ASP A 19 -3.18 -8.80 32.00
N GLU A 20 -2.22 -8.98 31.10
CA GLU A 20 -1.74 -7.93 30.20
C GLU A 20 -2.79 -7.48 29.17
N ALA A 21 -3.59 -8.41 28.66
CA ALA A 21 -4.70 -8.09 27.76
C ALA A 21 -5.79 -7.28 28.49
N ASN A 22 -6.12 -7.66 29.73
CA ASN A 22 -7.14 -6.99 30.53
C ASN A 22 -6.78 -5.54 30.86
N LYS A 23 -5.49 -5.21 31.07
CA LYS A 23 -5.03 -3.83 31.27
C LYS A 23 -5.39 -2.87 30.13
N ARG A 24 -5.57 -3.39 28.91
CA ARG A 24 -5.76 -2.60 27.67
C ARG A 24 -7.10 -2.86 27.00
N ARG A 25 -7.94 -3.74 27.57
CA ARG A 25 -9.24 -4.08 27.00
C ARG A 25 -10.19 -2.91 27.20
N ARG A 26 -10.62 -2.31 26.10
CA ARG A 26 -11.50 -1.14 26.09
C ARG A 26 -12.90 -1.50 25.58
N THR A 27 -13.92 -0.95 26.21
CA THR A 27 -15.34 -1.21 25.87
C THR A 27 -15.82 -0.43 24.65
N ASP A 28 -15.17 0.68 24.33
CA ASP A 28 -15.44 1.49 23.14
C ASP A 28 -14.76 0.93 21.87
N GLY A 29 -13.85 -0.04 22.02
CA GLY A 29 -13.29 -0.80 20.89
C GLY A 29 -12.59 0.10 19.87
N VAL A 30 -12.86 -0.09 18.58
CA VAL A 30 -12.28 0.74 17.51
C VAL A 30 -12.71 2.21 17.56
N ARG A 31 -13.84 2.53 18.22
CA ARG A 31 -14.35 3.90 18.36
C ARG A 31 -13.49 4.77 19.27
N GLN A 32 -12.47 4.19 19.91
CA GLN A 32 -11.46 4.94 20.64
C GLN A 32 -10.56 5.78 19.72
N TYR A 33 -10.56 5.49 18.41
CA TYR A 33 -9.78 6.20 17.41
C TYR A 33 -10.68 7.14 16.60
N ILE A 34 -10.10 8.26 16.16
CA ILE A 34 -10.69 9.17 15.20
C ILE A 34 -9.86 9.14 13.93
N GLU A 35 -10.51 9.15 12.78
CA GLU A 35 -9.81 9.28 11.50
C GLU A 35 -9.28 10.70 11.34
N LEU A 36 -8.12 10.84 10.70
CA LEU A 36 -7.55 12.15 10.35
C LEU A 36 -8.12 12.69 9.04
N LYS A 37 -9.12 12.03 8.44
CA LYS A 37 -9.69 12.37 7.15
C LYS A 37 -10.16 13.83 7.11
N ASN A 38 -9.83 14.54 6.04
CA ASN A 38 -10.13 15.97 5.86
C ASN A 38 -9.46 16.92 6.88
N THR A 39 -8.45 16.46 7.62
CA THR A 39 -7.60 17.33 8.46
C THR A 39 -6.34 17.72 7.70
N GLU A 40 -5.58 18.70 8.20
CA GLU A 40 -4.27 19.05 7.62
C GLU A 40 -3.26 17.89 7.62
N LEU A 41 -3.50 16.87 8.45
CA LEU A 41 -2.67 15.66 8.53
C LEU A 41 -3.01 14.61 7.46
N ASP A 42 -4.11 14.77 6.73
CA ASP A 42 -4.55 13.88 5.64
C ASP A 42 -4.19 14.42 4.23
N ARG A 43 -3.43 15.52 4.18
CA ARG A 43 -2.87 16.04 2.93
C ARG A 43 -1.65 15.23 2.50
N ASP A 44 -1.40 15.22 1.20
CA ASP A 44 -0.15 14.70 0.66
C ASP A 44 0.99 15.72 0.82
N PRO A 45 2.02 15.42 1.64
CA PRO A 45 3.11 16.36 1.86
C PRO A 45 4.17 16.31 0.74
N PHE A 46 4.05 15.42 -0.24
CA PHE A 46 5.07 15.17 -1.27
C PHE A 46 4.70 15.72 -2.65
N VAL A 47 3.51 16.31 -2.79
CA VAL A 47 3.08 17.03 -4.00
C VAL A 47 2.90 18.50 -3.69
N ASP A 48 3.07 19.34 -4.71
CA ASP A 48 2.74 20.75 -4.59
C ASP A 48 1.23 20.93 -4.41
N PRO A 49 0.79 21.80 -3.49
CA PRO A 49 -0.62 22.06 -3.30
C PRO A 49 -1.22 22.76 -4.54
N GLY A 50 -2.52 22.55 -4.76
CA GLY A 50 -3.26 23.24 -5.83
C GLY A 50 -3.17 22.57 -7.20
N PHE A 51 -2.69 21.33 -7.28
CA PHE A 51 -2.84 20.52 -8.49
C PHE A 51 -4.32 20.45 -8.91
N THR A 52 -4.57 20.70 -10.18
CA THR A 52 -5.87 20.56 -10.81
C THR A 52 -5.68 19.94 -12.19
N ARG A 53 -6.68 19.21 -12.65
CA ARG A 53 -6.74 18.61 -13.99
C ARG A 53 -8.19 18.64 -14.45
N ASP A 54 -8.39 18.74 -15.77
CA ASP A 54 -9.73 18.56 -16.35
C ASP A 54 -10.31 17.19 -15.97
N ALA A 55 -11.64 17.12 -15.92
CA ALA A 55 -12.33 15.87 -15.64
C ALA A 55 -11.97 14.84 -16.74
N VAL A 56 -11.54 13.66 -16.30
CA VAL A 56 -11.31 12.51 -17.19
C VAL A 56 -12.59 11.69 -17.19
N VAL A 57 -13.24 11.60 -18.36
CA VAL A 57 -14.43 10.80 -18.59
C VAL A 57 -14.12 9.83 -19.71
N GLU A 58 -14.07 8.55 -19.39
CA GLU A 58 -13.68 7.50 -20.33
C GLU A 58 -14.31 6.16 -19.94
N GLU A 59 -14.34 5.24 -20.88
CA GLU A 59 -14.66 3.83 -20.63
C GLU A 59 -13.37 3.02 -20.68
N THR A 60 -13.23 2.07 -19.76
CA THR A 60 -12.09 1.14 -19.74
C THR A 60 -12.55 -0.24 -19.30
N ASP A 61 -11.81 -1.28 -19.66
CA ASP A 61 -12.18 -2.65 -19.33
C ASP A 61 -11.91 -2.95 -17.85
N VAL A 62 -10.85 -2.34 -17.28
CA VAL A 62 -10.46 -2.56 -15.88
C VAL A 62 -10.07 -1.25 -15.19
N VAL A 63 -10.63 -1.03 -14.01
CA VAL A 63 -10.18 0.02 -13.07
C VAL A 63 -9.49 -0.62 -11.88
N ILE A 64 -8.27 -0.21 -11.61
CA ILE A 64 -7.46 -0.61 -10.47
C ILE A 64 -7.44 0.57 -9.49
N VAL A 65 -7.97 0.36 -8.28
CA VAL A 65 -7.91 1.37 -7.21
C VAL A 65 -6.72 1.07 -6.31
N GLY A 66 -5.73 1.95 -6.35
CA GLY A 66 -4.47 1.85 -5.63
C GLY A 66 -3.28 1.55 -6.54
N ALA A 67 -2.22 2.34 -6.40
CA ALA A 67 -0.95 2.29 -7.12
C ALA A 67 0.18 1.72 -6.24
N GLY A 68 -0.16 0.91 -5.23
CA GLY A 68 0.78 0.08 -4.47
C GLY A 68 1.00 -1.30 -5.10
N TRP A 69 1.67 -2.21 -4.39
CA TRP A 69 2.02 -3.56 -4.89
C TRP A 69 0.87 -4.34 -5.51
N ALA A 70 -0.30 -4.36 -4.87
CA ALA A 70 -1.46 -5.07 -5.41
C ALA A 70 -1.87 -4.52 -6.78
N GLY A 71 -2.01 -3.20 -6.91
CA GLY A 71 -2.39 -2.58 -8.18
C GLY A 71 -1.32 -2.69 -9.25
N MET A 72 -0.05 -2.51 -8.87
CA MET A 72 1.08 -2.61 -9.80
C MET A 72 1.27 -4.05 -10.32
N THR A 73 1.20 -5.05 -9.45
CA THR A 73 1.28 -6.46 -9.89
C THR A 73 0.07 -6.85 -10.74
N THR A 74 -1.13 -6.34 -10.42
CA THR A 74 -2.32 -6.50 -11.27
C THR A 74 -2.10 -5.89 -12.65
N ALA A 75 -1.62 -4.65 -12.74
CA ALA A 75 -1.33 -3.98 -14.01
C ALA A 75 -0.27 -4.72 -14.83
N ALA A 76 0.81 -5.19 -14.19
CA ALA A 76 1.82 -6.00 -14.86
C ALA A 76 1.24 -7.31 -15.43
N SER A 77 0.34 -7.98 -14.70
CA SER A 77 -0.36 -9.17 -15.19
C SER A 77 -1.34 -8.85 -16.33
N LEU A 78 -2.08 -7.74 -16.26
CA LEU A 78 -2.96 -7.32 -17.36
C LEU A 78 -2.17 -7.07 -18.65
N THR A 79 -1.02 -6.38 -18.53
CA THR A 79 -0.11 -6.16 -19.67
C THR A 79 0.39 -7.49 -20.26
N ASP A 80 0.72 -8.49 -19.43
CA ASP A 80 1.17 -9.82 -19.89
C ASP A 80 0.09 -10.57 -20.66
N GLU A 81 -1.17 -10.43 -20.25
CA GLU A 81 -2.34 -11.03 -20.91
C GLU A 81 -2.82 -10.20 -22.12
N GLY A 82 -2.13 -9.11 -22.47
CA GLY A 82 -2.47 -8.25 -23.60
C GLY A 82 -3.67 -7.35 -23.36
N VAL A 83 -4.11 -7.17 -22.11
CA VAL A 83 -5.16 -6.23 -21.73
C VAL A 83 -4.55 -4.83 -21.63
N THR A 84 -4.86 -3.98 -22.60
CA THR A 84 -4.32 -2.61 -22.70
C THR A 84 -5.30 -1.52 -22.27
N SER A 85 -6.58 -1.86 -22.12
CA SER A 85 -7.61 -0.94 -21.64
C SER A 85 -7.76 -1.07 -20.13
N TYR A 86 -6.92 -0.34 -19.38
CA TYR A 86 -7.07 -0.22 -17.94
C TYR A 86 -6.62 1.14 -17.42
N ARG A 87 -7.10 1.48 -16.22
CA ARG A 87 -6.69 2.67 -15.46
C ARG A 87 -6.33 2.32 -14.03
N ILE A 88 -5.24 2.90 -13.51
CA ILE A 88 -4.81 2.82 -12.11
C ILE A 88 -5.14 4.17 -11.46
N ILE A 89 -5.92 4.20 -10.40
CA ILE A 89 -6.33 5.43 -9.71
C ILE A 89 -5.77 5.42 -8.29
N ASP A 90 -5.07 6.48 -7.89
CA ASP A 90 -4.56 6.63 -6.51
C ASP A 90 -4.60 8.09 -6.06
N LYS A 91 -4.87 8.28 -4.75
CA LYS A 91 -4.79 9.59 -4.09
C LYS A 91 -3.34 10.08 -4.03
N ALA A 92 -2.37 9.17 -3.98
CA ALA A 92 -0.94 9.47 -3.97
C ALA A 92 -0.52 10.19 -5.26
N GLY A 93 0.55 10.98 -5.17
CA GLY A 93 1.17 11.64 -6.33
C GLY A 93 2.05 10.76 -7.24
N ASP A 94 2.34 9.51 -6.86
CA ASP A 94 3.14 8.57 -7.65
C ASP A 94 2.86 7.11 -7.19
N PHE A 95 3.48 6.13 -7.85
CA PHE A 95 3.42 4.72 -7.47
C PHE A 95 4.04 4.43 -6.10
N GLY A 96 3.69 3.27 -5.52
CA GLY A 96 4.35 2.72 -4.34
C GLY A 96 3.43 2.58 -3.12
N GLY A 97 2.25 3.21 -3.13
CA GLY A 97 1.25 3.08 -2.06
C GLY A 97 1.86 3.35 -0.69
N THR A 98 1.91 2.33 0.17
CA THR A 98 2.58 2.42 1.49
C THR A 98 3.97 3.06 1.41
N TRP A 99 4.77 2.73 0.40
CA TRP A 99 6.15 3.22 0.24
C TRP A 99 6.22 4.61 -0.38
N TYR A 100 5.15 5.05 -1.05
CA TYR A 100 4.98 6.46 -1.40
C TYR A 100 4.73 7.30 -0.15
N TRP A 101 3.79 6.89 0.70
CA TRP A 101 3.33 7.65 1.86
C TRP A 101 4.33 7.66 3.03
N ASN A 102 4.98 6.52 3.31
CA ASN A 102 5.83 6.37 4.49
C ASN A 102 7.29 6.67 4.17
N ARG A 103 7.73 7.89 4.50
CA ARG A 103 9.12 8.34 4.32
C ARG A 103 9.76 8.82 5.63
N TYR A 104 9.28 8.33 6.76
CA TYR A 104 9.84 8.68 8.07
C TYR A 104 11.25 8.09 8.25
N PRO A 105 12.14 8.72 9.03
CA PRO A 105 13.50 8.24 9.22
C PRO A 105 13.55 6.81 9.77
N GLY A 106 14.33 5.94 9.11
CA GLY A 106 14.50 4.53 9.50
C GLY A 106 13.37 3.59 9.04
N CYS A 107 12.42 4.07 8.22
CA CYS A 107 11.41 3.20 7.63
C CYS A 107 12.05 2.15 6.70
N MET A 108 11.69 0.88 6.90
CA MET A 108 12.20 -0.28 6.18
C MET A 108 11.15 -1.40 6.16
N CYS A 109 11.28 -2.36 5.25
CA CYS A 109 10.48 -3.59 5.33
C CYS A 109 10.96 -4.48 6.48
N ASP A 110 10.05 -5.28 7.03
CA ASP A 110 10.31 -6.26 8.09
C ASP A 110 10.40 -7.71 7.55
N VAL A 111 9.97 -7.93 6.32
CA VAL A 111 10.17 -9.15 5.53
C VAL A 111 11.43 -9.01 4.68
N GLU A 112 12.15 -10.12 4.46
CA GLU A 112 13.33 -10.14 3.60
C GLU A 112 13.01 -9.57 2.21
N SER A 113 13.82 -8.64 1.73
CA SER A 113 13.55 -7.82 0.54
C SER A 113 13.36 -8.66 -0.72
N TYR A 114 14.12 -9.74 -0.89
CA TYR A 114 13.99 -10.66 -2.02
C TYR A 114 12.75 -11.55 -1.98
N CYS A 115 12.08 -11.65 -0.82
CA CYS A 115 10.77 -12.29 -0.68
C CYS A 115 9.61 -11.29 -0.76
N TYR A 116 9.88 -10.02 -0.42
CA TYR A 116 8.87 -8.99 -0.29
C TYR A 116 8.66 -8.16 -1.57
N LEU A 117 9.74 -7.81 -2.28
CA LEU A 117 9.66 -6.98 -3.47
C LEU A 117 9.14 -7.82 -4.65
N PRO A 118 8.06 -7.38 -5.32
CA PRO A 118 7.43 -8.17 -6.37
C PRO A 118 8.22 -8.10 -7.67
N LEU A 119 8.18 -9.16 -8.49
CA LEU A 119 8.68 -9.16 -9.88
C LEU A 119 10.21 -8.95 -10.04
N LEU A 120 11.01 -9.26 -9.02
CA LEU A 120 12.48 -9.11 -9.05
C LEU A 120 13.15 -9.82 -10.23
N GLU A 121 12.72 -11.05 -10.55
CA GLU A 121 13.25 -11.81 -11.68
C GLU A 121 12.95 -11.16 -13.03
N ARG A 122 11.80 -10.48 -13.15
CA ARG A 122 11.39 -9.81 -14.38
C ARG A 122 12.15 -8.50 -14.59
N THR A 123 12.47 -7.80 -13.51
CA THR A 123 13.25 -6.55 -13.57
C THR A 123 14.76 -6.78 -13.56
N GLY A 124 15.22 -7.98 -13.18
CA GLY A 124 16.63 -8.26 -12.91
C GLY A 124 17.19 -7.44 -11.73
N TYR A 125 16.32 -6.93 -10.87
CA TYR A 125 16.72 -6.03 -9.78
C TYR A 125 17.20 -6.85 -8.59
N MET A 126 18.30 -6.45 -7.98
CA MET A 126 18.84 -7.07 -6.77
C MET A 126 18.77 -6.06 -5.62
N PRO A 127 17.94 -6.30 -4.59
CA PRO A 127 17.87 -5.42 -3.43
C PRO A 127 19.24 -5.32 -2.75
N THR A 128 19.62 -4.11 -2.36
CA THR A 128 20.93 -3.78 -1.80
C THR A 128 21.13 -4.34 -0.39
N ARG A 129 20.04 -4.65 0.32
CA ARG A 129 20.05 -5.15 1.70
C ARG A 129 19.04 -6.27 1.87
N LYS A 130 19.30 -7.12 2.86
CA LYS A 130 18.36 -8.16 3.32
C LYS A 130 16.99 -7.58 3.72
N TYR A 131 16.96 -6.38 4.29
CA TYR A 131 15.75 -5.62 4.55
C TYR A 131 15.93 -4.22 3.97
N ALA A 132 15.15 -3.89 2.94
CA ALA A 132 15.28 -2.68 2.15
C ALA A 132 14.68 -1.48 2.89
N HIS A 133 15.30 -0.31 2.72
CA HIS A 133 14.76 0.95 3.26
C HIS A 133 13.61 1.46 2.40
N ALA A 134 12.70 2.23 2.99
CA ALA A 134 11.52 2.74 2.29
C ALA A 134 11.87 3.50 0.99
N GLN A 135 12.97 4.26 0.99
CA GLN A 135 13.42 4.97 -0.21
C GLN A 135 13.77 4.00 -1.37
N GLU A 136 14.55 2.96 -1.10
CA GLU A 136 14.89 1.94 -2.10
C GLU A 136 13.64 1.24 -2.63
N ILE A 137 12.70 0.95 -1.74
CA ILE A 137 11.43 0.30 -2.09
C ILE A 137 10.56 1.21 -2.97
N PHE A 138 10.50 2.50 -2.65
CA PHE A 138 9.78 3.49 -3.45
C PHE A 138 10.43 3.67 -4.84
N GLU A 139 11.75 3.78 -4.91
CA GLU A 139 12.50 3.82 -6.17
C GLU A 139 12.25 2.56 -7.02
N TYR A 140 12.14 1.39 -6.37
CA TYR A 140 11.76 0.15 -7.03
C TYR A 140 10.32 0.17 -7.56
N ALA A 141 9.38 0.79 -6.85
CA ALA A 141 8.02 0.99 -7.38
C ALA A 141 8.04 1.83 -8.66
N GLN A 142 8.80 2.92 -8.67
CA GLN A 142 8.94 3.76 -9.86
C GLN A 142 9.63 3.00 -11.01
N LEU A 143 10.60 2.14 -10.69
CA LEU A 143 11.23 1.24 -11.67
C LEU A 143 10.18 0.33 -12.32
N LEU A 144 9.35 -0.35 -11.52
CA LEU A 144 8.26 -1.19 -12.03
C LEU A 144 7.27 -0.40 -12.90
N GLY A 145 6.88 0.79 -12.45
CA GLY A 145 5.99 1.67 -13.21
C GLY A 145 6.54 2.00 -14.60
N ARG A 146 7.86 2.18 -14.74
CA ARG A 146 8.52 2.37 -16.04
C ARG A 146 8.69 1.08 -16.82
N THR A 147 9.10 -0.02 -16.17
CA THR A 147 9.36 -1.31 -16.81
C THR A 147 8.12 -1.89 -17.48
N PHE A 148 6.94 -1.66 -16.91
CA PHE A 148 5.67 -2.24 -17.36
C PHE A 148 4.74 -1.27 -18.07
N ASP A 149 5.21 -0.09 -18.44
CA ASP A 149 4.38 0.80 -19.26
C ASP A 149 3.31 1.54 -18.43
N MET A 150 3.38 1.58 -17.09
CA MET A 150 2.19 1.85 -16.26
C MET A 150 1.84 3.35 -16.12
N TYR A 151 2.81 4.25 -16.29
CA TYR A 151 2.59 5.68 -16.08
C TYR A 151 1.49 6.28 -16.96
N PRO A 152 1.40 5.96 -18.27
CA PRO A 152 0.27 6.36 -19.11
C PRO A 152 -1.11 5.89 -18.61
N HIS A 153 -1.15 4.81 -17.83
CA HIS A 153 -2.37 4.24 -17.25
C HIS A 153 -2.65 4.76 -15.84
N ALA A 154 -1.84 5.66 -15.28
CA ALA A 154 -2.01 6.13 -13.90
C ALA A 154 -2.76 7.48 -13.83
N LEU A 155 -3.69 7.56 -12.89
CA LEU A 155 -4.44 8.74 -12.51
C LEU A 155 -4.13 9.06 -11.04
N PHE A 156 -2.99 9.71 -10.83
CA PHE A 156 -2.54 10.16 -9.51
C PHE A 156 -3.32 11.36 -9.00
N GLN A 157 -3.12 11.67 -7.72
CA GLN A 157 -3.77 12.77 -7.01
C GLN A 157 -5.30 12.72 -7.14
N THR A 158 -5.86 11.51 -7.18
CA THR A 158 -7.28 11.25 -7.45
C THR A 158 -7.82 10.22 -6.46
N GLU A 159 -8.76 10.62 -5.60
CA GLU A 159 -9.40 9.72 -4.64
C GLU A 159 -10.75 9.24 -5.17
N VAL A 160 -10.93 7.92 -5.28
CA VAL A 160 -12.23 7.32 -5.59
C VAL A 160 -13.19 7.56 -4.42
N LYS A 161 -14.36 8.14 -4.70
CA LYS A 161 -15.38 8.45 -3.69
C LYS A 161 -16.54 7.47 -3.67
N GLU A 162 -16.86 6.91 -4.82
CA GLU A 162 -17.99 6.01 -5.01
C GLU A 162 -17.67 5.03 -6.14
N MET A 163 -18.27 3.84 -6.08
CA MET A 163 -18.30 2.86 -7.16
C MET A 163 -19.68 2.21 -7.12
N VAL A 164 -20.43 2.30 -8.21
CA VAL A 164 -21.81 1.83 -8.30
C VAL A 164 -21.92 0.79 -9.41
N TRP A 165 -22.36 -0.41 -9.05
CA TRP A 165 -22.65 -1.43 -10.05
C TRP A 165 -23.97 -1.13 -10.75
N GLN A 166 -23.93 -1.09 -12.09
CA GLN A 166 -25.09 -0.92 -12.95
C GLN A 166 -25.52 -2.29 -13.49
N GLU A 167 -26.63 -2.82 -12.98
CA GLU A 167 -27.10 -4.17 -13.32
C GLU A 167 -27.45 -4.28 -14.82
N ASP A 168 -28.10 -3.26 -15.39
CA ASP A 168 -28.60 -3.28 -16.77
C ASP A 168 -27.47 -3.33 -17.82
N THR A 169 -26.34 -2.70 -17.52
CA THR A 169 -25.18 -2.63 -18.43
C THR A 169 -24.06 -3.57 -18.03
N GLN A 170 -24.16 -4.21 -16.86
CA GLN A 170 -23.13 -5.04 -16.24
C GLN A 170 -21.77 -4.31 -16.15
N ARG A 171 -21.81 -3.04 -15.73
CA ARG A 171 -20.63 -2.17 -15.63
C ARG A 171 -20.58 -1.48 -14.27
N TRP A 172 -19.36 -1.18 -13.83
CA TRP A 172 -19.14 -0.25 -12.72
C TRP A 172 -19.18 1.19 -13.24
N LEU A 173 -19.82 2.07 -12.48
CA LEU A 173 -19.81 3.53 -12.64
C LEU A 173 -19.11 4.18 -11.44
#